data_AF-A0AAC9UMT8-F1
#
_entry.id   AF-A0AAC9UMT8-F1
#
_cell.length_a   1.000
_cell.length_b   1.000
_cell.length_c   1.000
_cell.angle_alpha   90.00
_cell.angle_beta   90.00
_cell.angle_gamma   90.00
#
_symmetry.space_group_name_H-M   'P 1'
#
loop_
_entity.id
_entity.type
_entity.pdbx_description
1 polymer ?
#
loop_
_entity_poly.entity_id
_entity_poly.type
_entity_poly.pdbx_seq_one_letter_code
_entity_poly.pdbx_strand_id
1 'polypeptide(L)'
;MEPISRLNQNQPSVRPHRGLSRFLTFLIFLCVFFGVGGMILSRTVLRESFTQEQLSEPKTLAAMTDKINVVLLDAAQKNGLPTEVQVKLLTQSDVQADLKKTVHNIYTGQEKPLPTAQMMGQLAAHLEAVVPENALTESLIKTAVVAVQPPLQEYLTNQIEAPYLAPLATEMLFVRNVINILTWVAIIMGIVLVLVQWGLSGQFRYVLGSVGASFAWSGLFLALGAAAFKYSGIVEQIAQKAGDFNQTITDYGLAVLDYGLKTSTIVLIGGAIVWLVATLLQRVRH
;
A
#
# COMPACT_ATOMS: atom_id res chain seq x y z
N MET A 1 -15.07 44.46 -63.58
CA MET A 1 -15.53 43.91 -62.28
C MET A 1 -15.26 42.42 -62.32
N GLU A 2 -14.09 41.99 -61.86
CA GLU A 2 -13.76 40.58 -61.70
C GLU A 2 -14.31 40.10 -60.35
N PRO A 3 -14.95 38.92 -60.26
CA PRO A 3 -15.39 38.40 -58.98
C PRO A 3 -14.17 37.89 -58.19
N ILE A 4 -13.93 38.52 -57.04
CA ILE A 4 -13.05 38.03 -55.98
C ILE A 4 -13.71 36.79 -55.39
N SER A 5 -13.50 35.64 -56.02
CA SER A 5 -14.12 34.38 -55.59
C SER A 5 -13.14 33.23 -55.57
N ARG A 6 -11.94 33.39 -54.98
CA ARG A 6 -11.02 32.29 -54.64
C ARG A 6 -10.10 32.62 -53.47
N LEU A 7 -10.64 32.82 -52.28
CA LEU A 7 -9.85 32.90 -51.04
C LEU A 7 -10.45 32.06 -49.92
N ASN A 8 -10.94 30.84 -50.20
CA ASN A 8 -11.22 29.91 -49.11
C ASN A 8 -11.39 28.46 -49.57
N GLN A 9 -10.33 27.77 -50.04
CA GLN A 9 -10.51 26.33 -50.30
C GLN A 9 -9.27 25.45 -50.37
N ASN A 10 -8.17 25.82 -49.73
CA ASN A 10 -7.02 24.90 -49.58
C ASN A 10 -6.34 25.11 -48.22
N GLN A 11 -7.06 24.88 -47.12
CA GLN A 11 -6.37 24.32 -45.96
C GLN A 11 -6.20 22.83 -46.26
N PRO A 12 -4.97 22.31 -46.45
CA PRO A 12 -4.79 20.88 -46.56
C PRO A 12 -5.36 20.27 -45.29
N SER A 13 -6.39 19.43 -45.42
CA SER A 13 -6.84 18.60 -44.31
C SER A 13 -5.66 17.68 -44.00
N VAL A 14 -4.85 18.04 -43.01
CA VAL A 14 -3.78 17.19 -42.51
C VAL A 14 -4.50 15.98 -41.92
N ARG A 15 -4.64 14.93 -42.73
CA ARG A 15 -5.20 13.66 -42.27
C ARG A 15 -4.24 13.19 -41.19
N PRO A 16 -4.70 13.02 -39.92
CA PRO A 16 -3.81 12.57 -38.87
C PRO A 16 -3.20 11.23 -39.29
N HIS A 17 -1.87 11.09 -39.16
CA HIS A 17 -1.18 9.84 -39.41
C HIS A 17 -1.75 8.77 -38.47
N ARG A 18 -2.68 7.94 -38.98
CA ARG A 18 -3.48 7.00 -38.19
C ARG A 18 -2.61 6.03 -37.37
N GLY A 19 -1.46 5.62 -37.89
CA GLY A 19 -0.50 4.76 -37.18
C GLY A 19 0.15 5.46 -35.98
N LEU A 20 0.68 6.67 -36.20
CA LEU A 20 1.35 7.46 -35.16
C LEU A 20 0.39 7.84 -34.02
N SER A 21 -0.84 8.25 -34.35
CA SER A 21 -1.87 8.56 -33.33
C SER A 21 -2.25 7.35 -32.49
N ARG A 22 -2.30 6.14 -33.06
CA ARG A 22 -2.60 4.91 -32.30
C ARG A 22 -1.45 4.53 -31.39
N PHE A 23 -0.21 4.65 -31.88
CA PHE A 23 0.98 4.43 -31.07
C PHE A 23 1.04 5.40 -29.89
N LEU A 24 0.75 6.69 -30.12
CA LEU A 24 0.72 7.68 -29.04
C LEU A 24 -0.38 7.38 -28.00
N THR A 25 -1.56 6.93 -28.44
CA THR A 25 -2.63 6.48 -27.54
C THR A 25 -2.18 5.31 -26.65
N PHE A 26 -1.40 4.37 -27.21
CA PHE A 26 -0.82 3.26 -26.45
C PHE A 26 0.21 3.75 -25.43
N LEU A 27 1.07 4.70 -25.79
CA LEU A 27 2.02 5.29 -24.83
C LEU A 27 1.30 6.06 -23.71
N ILE A 28 0.25 6.82 -24.03
CA ILE A 28 -0.59 7.49 -23.03
C ILE A 28 -1.24 6.44 -22.11
N PHE A 29 -1.71 5.32 -22.66
CA PHE A 29 -2.22 4.20 -21.86
C PHE A 29 -1.18 3.69 -20.86
N LEU A 30 0.07 3.47 -21.27
CA LEU A 30 1.13 3.03 -20.35
C LEU A 30 1.38 4.08 -19.25
N CYS A 31 1.44 5.37 -19.61
CA CYS A 31 1.60 6.45 -18.64
C CYS A 31 0.44 6.48 -17.64
N VAL A 32 -0.81 6.33 -18.09
CA VAL A 32 -1.97 6.29 -17.21
C VAL A 32 -1.95 5.03 -16.35
N PHE A 33 -1.58 3.88 -16.91
CA PHE A 33 -1.47 2.62 -16.17
C PHE A 33 -0.47 2.70 -15.02
N PHE A 34 0.76 3.15 -15.29
CA PHE A 34 1.77 3.29 -14.25
C PHE A 34 1.46 4.45 -13.30
N GLY A 35 0.90 5.56 -13.79
CA GLY A 35 0.50 6.69 -12.97
C GLY A 35 -0.61 6.34 -11.98
N VAL A 36 -1.68 5.69 -12.44
CA VAL A 36 -2.79 5.24 -11.59
C VAL A 36 -2.33 4.10 -10.67
N GLY A 37 -1.57 3.13 -11.18
CA GLY A 37 -1.02 2.05 -10.36
C GLY A 37 -0.13 2.56 -9.23
N GLY A 38 0.77 3.49 -9.52
CA GLY A 38 1.61 4.14 -8.51
C GLY A 38 0.82 5.02 -7.54
N MET A 39 -0.24 5.69 -8.00
CA MET A 39 -1.18 6.39 -7.12
C MET A 39 -1.94 5.44 -6.17
N ILE A 40 -2.34 4.26 -6.63
CA ILE A 40 -2.97 3.24 -5.77
C ILE A 40 -1.98 2.80 -4.68
N LEU A 41 -0.74 2.49 -5.04
CA LEU A 41 0.29 2.06 -4.09
C LEU A 41 0.64 3.16 -3.08
N SER A 42 0.81 4.41 -3.54
CA SER A 42 1.10 5.58 -2.67
C SER A 42 -0.04 5.93 -1.71
N ARG A 43 -1.26 5.45 -1.97
CA ARG A 43 -2.43 5.64 -1.09
C ARG A 43 -2.74 4.43 -0.21
N THR A 44 -2.10 3.29 -0.45
CA THR A 44 -2.31 2.02 0.27
C THR A 44 -1.02 1.60 1.00
N VAL A 45 -0.30 0.61 0.49
CA VAL A 45 0.85 -0.05 1.15
C VAL A 45 2.04 0.87 1.37
N LEU A 46 2.13 2.00 0.67
CA LEU A 46 3.21 2.98 0.86
C LEU A 46 2.77 4.17 1.72
N ARG A 47 1.58 4.10 2.31
CA ARG A 47 1.02 5.14 3.17
C ARG A 47 0.92 4.63 4.59
N GLU A 48 1.73 5.23 5.47
CA GLU A 48 1.75 4.94 6.91
C GLU A 48 0.33 4.93 7.52
N SER A 49 -0.49 5.95 7.23
CA SER A 49 -1.83 6.05 7.80
C SER A 49 -2.75 4.90 7.37
N PHE A 50 -2.60 4.40 6.15
CA PHE A 50 -3.41 3.27 5.67
C PHE A 50 -3.04 2.01 6.45
N THR A 51 -1.75 1.71 6.60
CA THR A 51 -1.30 0.57 7.42
C THR A 51 -1.70 0.72 8.88
N GLN A 52 -1.56 1.90 9.48
CA GLN A 52 -1.99 2.13 10.86
C GLN A 52 -3.49 1.91 11.04
N GLU A 53 -4.32 2.38 10.11
CA GLU A 53 -5.77 2.21 10.14
C GLU A 53 -6.16 0.73 10.06
N GLN A 54 -5.58 -0.01 9.12
CA GLN A 54 -5.87 -1.43 8.92
C GLN A 54 -5.40 -2.31 10.09
N LEU A 55 -4.22 -2.01 10.67
CA LEU A 55 -3.70 -2.74 11.83
C LEU A 55 -4.41 -2.37 13.14
N SER A 56 -5.05 -1.20 13.21
CA SER A 56 -5.82 -0.74 14.37
C SER A 56 -7.29 -1.18 14.34
N GLU A 57 -7.74 -1.88 13.30
CA GLU A 57 -9.11 -2.40 13.28
C GLU A 57 -9.33 -3.33 14.48
N PRO A 58 -10.44 -3.21 15.23
CA PRO A 58 -10.62 -3.91 16.51
C PRO A 58 -10.42 -5.43 16.42
N LYS A 59 -10.87 -6.05 15.33
CA LYS A 59 -10.68 -7.49 15.08
C LYS A 59 -9.20 -7.84 14.88
N THR A 60 -8.54 -7.08 14.03
CA THR A 60 -7.14 -7.25 13.65
C THR A 60 -6.20 -6.99 14.83
N LEU A 61 -6.47 -5.93 15.60
CA LEU A 61 -5.74 -5.56 16.81
C LEU A 61 -5.91 -6.61 17.91
N ALA A 62 -7.13 -7.14 18.11
CA ALA A 62 -7.38 -8.20 19.08
C ALA A 62 -6.61 -9.48 18.71
N ALA A 63 -6.71 -9.91 17.44
CA ALA A 63 -6.00 -11.09 16.95
C ALA A 63 -4.47 -10.94 17.09
N MET A 64 -3.91 -9.79 16.71
CA MET A 64 -2.49 -9.52 16.90
C MET A 64 -2.08 -9.49 18.37
N THR A 65 -2.90 -8.89 19.24
CA THR A 65 -2.60 -8.81 20.68
C THR A 65 -2.55 -10.21 21.30
N ASP A 66 -3.51 -11.07 20.98
CA ASP A 66 -3.52 -12.43 21.51
C ASP A 66 -2.32 -13.25 20.99
N LYS A 67 -1.97 -13.11 19.70
CA LYS A 67 -0.81 -13.79 19.11
C LYS A 67 0.53 -13.29 19.67
N ILE A 68 0.72 -11.97 19.81
CA ILE A 68 1.91 -11.38 20.41
C ILE A 68 2.05 -11.86 21.85
N ASN A 69 0.97 -11.88 22.64
CA ASN A 69 1.00 -12.39 24.00
C ASN A 69 1.41 -13.87 24.07
N VAL A 70 0.93 -14.71 23.16
CA VAL A 70 1.34 -16.13 23.10
C VAL A 70 2.84 -16.26 22.81
N VAL A 71 3.36 -15.52 21.82
CA VAL A 71 4.79 -15.56 21.45
C VAL A 71 5.67 -15.02 22.58
N LEU A 72 5.29 -13.91 23.18
CA LEU A 72 6.03 -13.32 24.30
C LEU A 72 6.00 -14.23 25.54
N LEU A 73 4.88 -14.90 25.80
CA LEU A 73 4.76 -15.82 26.92
C LEU A 73 5.62 -17.08 26.70
N ASP A 74 5.59 -17.67 25.50
CA ASP A 74 6.45 -18.82 25.16
C ASP A 74 7.94 -18.44 25.25
N ALA A 75 8.32 -17.27 24.73
CA ALA A 75 9.67 -16.76 24.83
C ALA A 75 10.07 -16.49 26.30
N ALA A 76 9.20 -15.90 27.10
CA ALA A 76 9.48 -15.65 28.52
C ALA A 76 9.62 -16.95 29.32
N GLN A 77 8.76 -17.94 29.08
CA GLN A 77 8.82 -19.26 29.72
C GLN A 77 10.11 -20.01 29.37
N LYS A 78 10.51 -19.99 28.09
CA LYS A 78 11.80 -20.56 27.64
C LYS A 78 13.01 -19.90 28.30
N ASN A 79 12.87 -18.64 28.69
CA ASN A 79 13.93 -17.85 29.33
C ASN A 79 13.79 -17.76 30.86
N GLY A 80 13.00 -18.64 31.48
CA GLY A 80 12.99 -18.82 32.93
C GLY A 80 11.81 -18.19 33.68
N LEU A 81 10.81 -17.65 32.98
CA LEU A 81 9.56 -17.25 33.63
C LEU A 81 8.76 -18.51 34.06
N PRO A 82 8.37 -18.64 35.35
CA PRO A 82 7.59 -19.78 35.81
C PRO A 82 6.26 -19.91 35.05
N THR A 83 5.87 -21.14 34.72
CA THR A 83 4.64 -21.45 33.98
C THR A 83 3.36 -21.12 34.74
N GLU A 84 3.44 -20.84 36.05
CA GLU A 84 2.32 -20.34 36.85
C GLU A 84 1.90 -18.92 36.46
N VAL A 85 2.75 -18.15 35.78
CA VAL A 85 2.47 -16.78 35.33
C VAL A 85 1.81 -16.81 33.94
N GLN A 86 0.57 -17.31 33.84
CA GLN A 86 -0.24 -17.26 32.60
C GLN A 86 -1.00 -15.95 32.46
N VAL A 87 -0.28 -14.83 32.51
CA VAL A 87 -0.87 -13.50 32.47
C VAL A 87 -0.80 -12.95 31.04
N LYS A 88 -1.82 -12.19 30.60
CA LYS A 88 -1.69 -11.36 29.41
C LYS A 88 -0.61 -10.32 29.66
N LEU A 89 0.54 -10.50 29.03
CA LEU A 89 1.76 -9.70 29.24
C LEU A 89 1.62 -8.27 28.69
N LEU A 90 0.80 -8.09 27.65
CA LEU A 90 0.50 -6.81 27.02
C LEU A 90 -1.01 -6.63 26.84
N THR A 91 -1.49 -5.41 27.07
CA THR A 91 -2.86 -5.01 26.73
C THR A 91 -3.00 -4.67 25.25
N GLN A 92 -4.24 -4.60 24.75
CA GLN A 92 -4.50 -4.11 23.38
C GLN A 92 -4.00 -2.67 23.18
N SER A 93 -4.08 -1.81 24.20
CA SER A 93 -3.56 -0.45 24.14
C SER A 93 -2.04 -0.41 24.01
N ASP A 94 -1.32 -1.29 24.70
CA ASP A 94 0.13 -1.39 24.59
C ASP A 94 0.54 -1.84 23.19
N VAL A 95 -0.08 -2.93 22.72
CA VAL A 95 0.14 -3.46 21.37
C VAL A 95 -0.20 -2.42 20.31
N GLN A 96 -1.27 -1.64 20.48
CA GLN A 96 -1.60 -0.56 19.55
C GLN A 96 -0.54 0.55 19.55
N ALA A 97 -0.05 0.97 20.72
CA ALA A 97 0.98 1.99 20.82
C ALA A 97 2.30 1.53 20.17
N ASP A 98 2.68 0.28 20.42
CA ASP A 98 3.92 -0.31 19.90
C ASP A 98 3.82 -0.57 18.40
N LEU A 99 2.69 -1.07 17.90
CA LEU A 99 2.42 -1.20 16.47
C LEU A 99 2.49 0.16 15.78
N LYS A 100 1.87 1.20 16.35
CA LYS A 100 1.89 2.54 15.76
C LYS A 100 3.30 3.09 15.64
N LYS A 101 4.12 2.95 16.70
CA LYS A 101 5.53 3.34 16.68
C LYS A 101 6.35 2.50 15.72
N THR A 102 6.15 1.18 15.71
CA THR A 102 6.86 0.27 14.80
C THR A 102 6.58 0.61 13.35
N VAL A 103 5.31 0.78 12.99
CA VAL A 103 4.90 1.22 11.66
C VAL A 103 5.53 2.58 11.34
N HIS A 104 5.44 3.56 12.23
CA HIS A 104 6.08 4.86 12.00
C HIS A 104 7.59 4.74 11.74
N ASN A 105 8.30 3.94 12.52
CA ASN A 105 9.73 3.73 12.39
C ASN A 105 10.10 3.00 11.08
N ILE A 106 9.30 2.03 10.64
CA ILE A 106 9.45 1.38 9.31
C ILE A 106 9.30 2.41 8.19
N TYR A 107 8.24 3.22 8.24
CA TYR A 107 7.94 4.21 7.20
C TYR A 107 8.90 5.41 7.18
N THR A 108 9.62 5.65 8.28
CA THR A 108 10.69 6.65 8.38
C THR A 108 12.08 6.06 8.19
N GLY A 109 12.20 4.74 8.01
CA GLY A 109 13.44 4.03 7.71
C GLY A 109 14.44 4.01 8.86
N GLN A 110 13.95 3.93 10.11
CA GLN A 110 14.85 3.76 11.25
C GLN A 110 15.47 2.36 11.22
N GLU A 111 16.76 2.28 11.55
CA GLU A 111 17.50 1.00 11.61
C GLU A 111 16.94 0.05 12.66
N LYS A 112 16.28 0.59 13.71
CA LYS A 112 15.65 -0.16 14.78
C LYS A 112 14.16 0.13 14.85
N PRO A 113 13.32 -0.55 14.04
CA PRO A 113 11.92 -0.19 13.94
C PRO A 113 11.12 -0.56 15.19
N LEU A 114 11.50 -1.63 15.89
CA LEU A 114 10.78 -2.13 17.04
C LEU A 114 11.11 -1.30 18.30
N PRO A 115 10.11 -0.79 19.05
CA PRO A 115 10.33 -0.03 20.28
C PRO A 115 10.62 -0.96 21.47
N THR A 116 11.66 -1.79 21.35
CA THR A 116 11.96 -2.91 22.27
C THR A 116 12.09 -2.47 23.73
N ALA A 117 12.70 -1.32 24.01
CA ALA A 117 12.81 -0.78 25.36
C ALA A 117 11.43 -0.43 25.98
N GLN A 118 10.50 0.08 25.18
CA GLN A 118 9.15 0.40 25.65
C GLN A 118 8.37 -0.89 25.93
N MET A 119 8.42 -1.86 25.00
CA MET A 119 7.79 -3.17 25.16
C MET A 119 8.26 -3.85 26.45
N MET A 120 9.56 -3.81 26.73
CA MET A 120 10.13 -4.39 27.96
C MET A 120 9.69 -3.64 29.23
N GLY A 121 9.53 -2.32 29.15
CA GLY A 121 8.98 -1.51 30.24
C GLY A 121 7.51 -1.80 30.52
N GLN A 122 6.67 -1.94 29.48
CA GLN A 122 5.26 -2.32 29.60
C GLN A 122 5.09 -3.73 30.17
N LEU A 123 5.91 -4.68 29.70
CA LEU A 123 5.93 -6.05 30.21
C LEU A 123 6.29 -6.08 31.71
N ALA A 124 7.29 -5.30 32.13
CA ALA A 124 7.66 -5.19 33.54
C ALA A 124 6.53 -4.58 34.38
N ALA A 125 5.92 -3.48 33.93
CA ALA A 125 4.83 -2.83 34.64
C ALA A 125 3.61 -3.75 34.80
N HIS A 126 3.27 -4.53 33.77
CA HIS A 126 2.16 -5.48 33.84
C HIS A 126 2.46 -6.68 34.74
N LEU A 127 3.68 -7.20 34.69
CA LEU A 127 4.09 -8.30 35.57
C LEU A 127 4.13 -7.86 37.04
N GLU A 128 4.58 -6.63 37.32
CA GLU A 128 4.51 -6.03 38.67
C GLU A 128 3.08 -5.84 39.16
N ALA A 129 2.14 -5.45 38.28
CA ALA A 129 0.74 -5.23 38.63
C ALA A 129 -0.06 -6.51 38.92
N VAL A 130 0.42 -7.68 38.46
CA VAL A 130 -0.28 -8.97 38.61
C VAL A 130 0.31 -9.82 39.75
N VAL A 131 1.34 -9.31 40.43
CA VAL A 131 1.92 -9.95 41.61
C VAL A 131 0.93 -9.94 42.79
N PRO A 132 0.66 -11.08 43.45
CA PRO A 132 -0.10 -11.10 44.71
C PRO A 132 0.68 -10.40 45.84
N GLU A 133 -0.01 -9.75 46.80
CA GLU A 133 0.54 -8.92 47.91
C GLU A 133 1.52 -9.62 48.90
N ASN A 134 2.16 -10.73 48.53
CA ASN A 134 3.24 -11.34 49.29
C ASN A 134 4.61 -10.80 48.83
N ALA A 135 5.32 -10.15 49.75
CA ALA A 135 6.63 -9.54 49.51
C ALA A 135 7.71 -10.52 48.97
N LEU A 136 7.60 -11.81 49.30
CA LEU A 136 8.51 -12.84 48.79
C LEU A 136 8.25 -13.14 47.30
N THR A 137 6.98 -13.19 46.89
CA THR A 137 6.55 -13.43 45.52
C THR A 137 6.86 -12.22 44.64
N GLU A 138 6.73 -11.01 45.19
CA GLU A 138 7.10 -9.76 44.52
C GLU A 138 8.59 -9.66 44.20
N SER A 139 9.46 -9.96 45.16
CA SER A 139 10.91 -9.91 44.91
C SER A 139 11.37 -10.98 43.91
N LEU A 140 10.78 -12.17 43.94
CA LEU A 140 11.05 -13.24 42.98
C LEU A 140 10.56 -12.88 41.57
N ILE A 141 9.36 -12.30 41.43
CA ILE A 141 8.83 -11.90 40.13
C ILE A 141 9.63 -10.73 39.56
N LYS A 142 9.98 -9.71 40.35
CA LYS A 142 10.85 -8.61 39.89
C LYS A 142 12.22 -9.12 39.42
N THR A 143 12.80 -10.08 40.14
CA THR A 143 14.08 -10.71 39.74
C THR A 143 13.94 -11.53 38.46
N ALA A 144 12.84 -12.30 38.32
CA ALA A 144 12.55 -13.07 37.11
C ALA A 144 12.30 -12.16 35.89
N VAL A 145 11.55 -11.06 36.06
CA VAL A 145 11.32 -10.05 35.01
C VAL A 145 12.65 -9.47 34.53
N VAL A 146 13.51 -9.03 35.46
CA VAL A 146 14.84 -8.49 35.13
C VAL A 146 15.73 -9.53 34.46
N ALA A 147 15.63 -10.81 34.84
CA ALA A 147 16.40 -11.89 34.22
C ALA A 147 15.91 -12.25 32.81
N VAL A 148 14.60 -12.13 32.54
CA VAL A 148 13.98 -12.45 31.24
C VAL A 148 14.11 -11.29 30.23
N GLN A 149 14.26 -10.04 30.70
CA GLN A 149 14.36 -8.87 29.82
C GLN A 149 15.52 -8.92 28.81
N PRO A 150 16.80 -9.16 29.20
CA PRO A 150 17.91 -9.24 28.25
C PRO A 150 17.75 -10.32 27.16
N PRO A 151 17.42 -11.60 27.47
CA PRO A 151 17.25 -12.61 26.43
C PRO A 151 15.99 -12.37 25.58
N LEU A 152 14.93 -11.79 26.13
CA LEU A 152 13.76 -11.41 25.35
C LEU A 152 14.06 -10.25 24.40
N GLN A 153 14.83 -9.25 24.86
CA GLN A 153 15.34 -8.17 24.01
C GLN A 153 16.24 -8.72 22.89
N GLU A 154 17.12 -9.67 23.20
CA GLU A 154 17.97 -10.33 22.21
C GLU A 154 17.13 -11.12 21.19
N TYR A 155 16.10 -11.85 21.65
CA TYR A 155 15.17 -12.56 20.78
C TYR A 155 14.43 -11.59 19.84
N LEU A 156 13.84 -10.52 20.37
CA LEU A 156 13.14 -9.52 19.57
C LEU A 156 14.08 -8.87 18.54
N THR A 157 15.32 -8.57 18.94
CA THR A 157 16.31 -7.95 18.05
C THR A 157 16.77 -8.93 16.95
N ASN A 158 17.18 -10.14 17.33
CA ASN A 158 17.86 -11.07 16.42
C ASN A 158 16.90 -11.95 15.61
N GLN A 159 15.69 -12.22 16.12
CA GLN A 159 14.73 -13.12 15.48
C GLN A 159 13.58 -12.37 14.78
N ILE A 160 13.32 -11.11 15.14
CA ILE A 160 12.24 -10.32 14.55
C ILE A 160 12.81 -9.09 13.84
N GLU A 161 13.53 -8.24 14.57
CA GLU A 161 13.94 -6.93 14.08
C GLU A 161 14.95 -7.03 12.92
N ALA A 162 16.09 -7.69 13.15
CA ALA A 162 17.17 -7.82 12.16
C ALA A 162 16.77 -8.58 10.88
N PRO A 163 16.10 -9.75 10.94
CA PRO A 163 15.79 -10.50 9.72
C PRO A 163 14.57 -9.98 8.94
N TYR A 164 13.63 -9.28 9.60
CA TYR A 164 12.37 -8.90 8.96
C TYR A 164 12.10 -7.39 8.98
N LEU A 165 12.19 -6.72 10.13
CA LEU A 165 11.75 -5.32 10.25
C LEU A 165 12.78 -4.32 9.69
N ALA A 166 14.07 -4.51 9.96
CA ALA A 166 15.12 -3.60 9.48
C ALA A 166 15.28 -3.61 7.94
N PRO A 167 15.27 -4.77 7.26
CA PRO A 167 15.21 -4.82 5.80
C PRO A 167 13.94 -4.15 5.27
N LEU A 168 12.79 -4.43 5.88
CA LEU A 168 11.51 -3.81 5.48
C LEU A 168 11.54 -2.29 5.61
N ALA A 169 12.12 -1.72 6.67
CA ALA A 169 12.25 -0.28 6.85
C ALA A 169 13.12 0.36 5.75
N THR A 170 14.23 -0.30 5.41
CA THR A 170 15.15 0.17 4.36
C THR A 170 14.49 0.09 2.98
N GLU A 171 13.88 -1.06 2.66
CA GLU A 171 13.19 -1.29 1.40
C GLU A 171 11.95 -0.39 1.25
N MET A 172 11.20 -0.14 2.33
CA MET A 172 10.02 0.72 2.30
C MET A 172 10.36 2.14 1.85
N LEU A 173 11.43 2.75 2.39
CA LEU A 173 11.88 4.07 1.93
C LEU A 173 12.28 4.05 0.45
N PHE A 174 13.05 3.05 0.05
CA PHE A 174 13.51 2.91 -1.33
C PHE A 174 12.32 2.76 -2.30
N VAL A 175 11.44 1.79 -2.03
CA VAL A 175 10.26 1.48 -2.84
C VAL A 175 9.31 2.68 -2.89
N ARG A 176 9.07 3.37 -1.77
CA ARG A 176 8.25 4.59 -1.73
C ARG A 176 8.82 5.69 -2.60
N ASN A 177 10.13 5.93 -2.55
CA ASN A 177 10.79 6.93 -3.38
C ASN A 177 10.73 6.57 -4.86
N VAL A 178 11.07 5.32 -5.21
CA VAL A 178 11.04 4.84 -6.61
C VAL A 178 9.63 4.94 -7.18
N ILE A 179 8.61 4.46 -6.47
CA ILE A 179 7.23 4.51 -6.94
C ILE A 179 6.74 5.95 -7.06
N ASN A 180 7.05 6.84 -6.11
CA ASN A 180 6.71 8.25 -6.22
C ASN A 180 7.34 8.90 -7.46
N ILE A 181 8.63 8.65 -7.72
CA ILE A 181 9.34 9.17 -8.89
C ILE A 181 8.71 8.62 -10.18
N LEU A 182 8.53 7.30 -10.28
CA LEU A 182 7.91 6.67 -11.45
C LEU A 182 6.50 7.19 -11.71
N THR A 183 5.71 7.42 -10.65
CA THR A 183 4.37 7.98 -10.75
C THR A 183 4.41 9.38 -11.36
N TRP A 184 5.28 10.27 -10.85
CA TRP A 184 5.41 11.63 -11.38
C TRP A 184 5.95 11.67 -12.80
N VAL A 185 6.95 10.84 -13.11
CA VAL A 185 7.48 10.69 -14.48
C VAL A 185 6.37 10.23 -15.41
N ALA A 186 5.56 9.23 -15.03
CA ALA A 186 4.44 8.75 -15.83
C ALA A 186 3.39 9.85 -16.06
N ILE A 187 3.06 10.66 -15.05
CA ILE A 187 2.13 11.79 -15.17
C ILE A 187 2.68 12.86 -16.13
N ILE A 188 3.92 13.32 -15.91
CA ILE A 188 4.55 14.36 -16.74
C ILE A 188 4.68 13.89 -18.19
N MET A 189 5.16 12.68 -18.40
CA MET A 189 5.26 12.09 -19.74
C MET A 189 3.89 11.92 -20.39
N GLY A 190 2.87 11.52 -19.62
CA GLY A 190 1.48 11.46 -20.09
C GLY A 190 0.98 12.82 -20.59
N ILE A 191 1.25 13.90 -19.85
CA ILE A 191 0.88 15.27 -20.25
C ILE A 191 1.61 15.67 -21.55
N VAL A 192 2.92 15.42 -21.64
CA VAL A 192 3.71 15.72 -22.84
C VAL A 192 3.14 14.97 -24.05
N LEU A 193 2.83 13.68 -23.91
CA LEU A 193 2.25 12.88 -24.99
C LEU A 193 0.87 13.37 -25.42
N VAL A 194 0.04 13.84 -24.48
CA VAL A 194 -1.25 14.47 -24.80
C VAL A 194 -1.06 15.77 -25.58
N LEU A 195 -0.07 16.60 -25.24
CA LEU A 195 0.26 17.81 -25.99
C LEU A 195 0.78 17.50 -27.40
N VAL A 196 1.61 16.46 -27.55
CA VAL A 196 2.07 15.98 -28.86
C VAL A 196 0.89 15.46 -29.69
N GLN A 197 -0.03 14.72 -29.06
CA GLN A 197 -1.26 14.23 -29.70
C GLN A 197 -2.13 15.39 -30.20
N TRP A 198 -2.21 16.47 -29.43
CA TRP A 198 -2.89 17.69 -29.84
C TRP A 198 -2.20 18.30 -31.06
N GLY A 199 -0.89 18.55 -30.99
CA GLY A 199 -0.13 19.16 -32.08
C GLY A 199 -0.24 18.40 -33.41
N LEU A 200 -0.31 17.06 -33.35
CA LEU A 200 -0.44 16.21 -34.54
C LEU A 200 -1.85 16.15 -35.13
N SER A 201 -2.88 16.15 -34.27
CA SER A 201 -4.27 15.98 -34.72
C SER A 201 -4.96 17.30 -35.03
N GLY A 202 -4.51 18.41 -34.44
CA GLY A 202 -5.13 19.74 -34.56
C GLY A 202 -6.57 19.81 -34.06
N GLN A 203 -7.11 18.72 -33.51
CA GLN A 203 -8.51 18.57 -33.18
C GLN A 203 -8.67 17.96 -31.79
N PHE A 204 -9.20 18.79 -30.88
CA PHE A 204 -9.45 18.43 -29.49
C PHE A 204 -10.21 17.10 -29.31
N ARG A 205 -11.10 16.76 -30.25
CA ARG A 205 -11.93 15.54 -30.21
C ARG A 205 -11.14 14.24 -30.36
N TYR A 206 -10.05 14.24 -31.13
CA TYR A 206 -9.19 13.04 -31.26
C TYR A 206 -8.34 12.85 -30.01
N VAL A 207 -7.84 13.95 -29.44
CA VAL A 207 -7.11 13.94 -28.17
C VAL A 207 -8.00 13.40 -27.04
N LEU A 208 -9.23 13.93 -26.92
CA LEU A 208 -10.20 13.49 -25.91
C LEU A 208 -10.53 12.00 -26.04
N GLY A 209 -10.71 11.52 -27.28
CA GLY A 209 -10.94 10.11 -27.56
C GLY A 209 -9.76 9.22 -27.17
N SER A 210 -8.53 9.64 -27.46
CA SER A 210 -7.32 8.90 -27.05
C SER A 210 -7.14 8.86 -25.53
N VAL A 211 -7.33 9.99 -24.85
CA VAL A 211 -7.22 10.07 -23.39
C VAL A 211 -8.29 9.20 -22.73
N GLY A 212 -9.55 9.34 -23.15
CA GLY A 212 -10.65 8.52 -22.64
C GLY A 212 -10.39 7.02 -22.80
N ALA A 213 -9.94 6.60 -23.99
CA ALA A 213 -9.58 5.20 -24.25
C ALA A 213 -8.43 4.73 -23.37
N SER A 214 -7.37 5.53 -23.20
CA SER A 214 -6.23 5.19 -22.34
C SER A 214 -6.63 5.02 -20.88
N PHE A 215 -7.48 5.90 -20.34
CA PHE A 215 -8.03 5.77 -18.98
C PHE A 215 -8.94 4.54 -18.85
N ALA A 216 -9.82 4.29 -19.83
CA ALA A 216 -10.71 3.14 -19.81
C ALA A 216 -9.93 1.81 -19.79
N TRP A 217 -8.97 1.65 -20.72
CA TRP A 217 -8.14 0.45 -20.78
C TRP A 217 -7.24 0.30 -19.56
N SER A 218 -6.64 1.39 -19.07
CA SER A 218 -5.83 1.35 -17.85
C SER A 218 -6.66 0.89 -16.65
N GLY A 219 -7.85 1.48 -16.45
CA GLY A 219 -8.76 1.06 -15.39
C GLY A 219 -9.19 -0.40 -15.53
N LEU A 220 -9.42 -0.87 -16.75
CA LEU A 220 -9.77 -2.28 -17.01
C LEU A 220 -8.62 -3.21 -16.60
N PHE A 221 -7.41 -2.98 -17.09
CA PHE A 221 -6.27 -3.86 -16.81
C PHE A 221 -5.90 -3.83 -15.32
N LEU A 222 -5.96 -2.67 -14.66
CA LEU A 222 -5.73 -2.58 -13.22
C LEU A 222 -6.82 -3.29 -12.40
N ALA A 223 -8.09 -3.15 -12.79
CA ALA A 223 -9.19 -3.86 -12.13
C ALA A 223 -9.09 -5.38 -12.32
N LEU A 224 -8.77 -5.84 -13.54
CA LEU A 224 -8.54 -7.25 -13.82
C LEU A 224 -7.33 -7.79 -13.05
N GLY A 225 -6.24 -7.02 -12.97
CA GLY A 225 -5.08 -7.38 -12.16
C GLY A 225 -5.44 -7.54 -10.69
N ALA A 226 -6.10 -6.53 -10.10
CA ALA A 226 -6.51 -6.58 -8.70
C ALA A 226 -7.50 -7.72 -8.41
N ALA A 227 -8.46 -7.98 -9.31
CA ALA A 227 -9.38 -9.12 -9.20
C ALA A 227 -8.64 -10.46 -9.31
N ALA A 228 -7.72 -10.59 -10.25
CA ALA A 228 -6.92 -11.79 -10.42
C ALA A 228 -6.10 -12.10 -9.17
N PHE A 229 -5.44 -11.11 -8.57
CA PHE A 229 -4.73 -11.30 -7.30
C PHE A 229 -5.68 -11.64 -6.14
N LYS A 230 -6.87 -11.01 -6.09
CA LYS A 230 -7.86 -11.23 -5.04
C LYS A 230 -8.45 -12.65 -5.05
N TYR A 231 -8.74 -13.19 -6.24
CA TYR A 231 -9.43 -14.48 -6.38
C TYR A 231 -8.50 -15.66 -6.71
N SER A 232 -7.20 -15.43 -6.92
CA SER A 232 -6.24 -16.49 -7.26
C SER A 232 -5.74 -17.30 -6.06
N GLY A 233 -6.05 -16.88 -4.83
CA GLY A 233 -5.49 -17.51 -3.63
C GLY A 233 -4.05 -17.07 -3.31
N ILE A 234 -3.48 -16.11 -4.07
CA ILE A 234 -2.09 -15.68 -3.89
C ILE A 234 -1.90 -14.97 -2.55
N VAL A 235 -2.88 -14.17 -2.12
CA VAL A 235 -2.82 -13.45 -0.85
C VAL A 235 -2.76 -14.45 0.31
N GLU A 236 -3.58 -15.48 0.26
CA GLU A 236 -3.64 -16.56 1.25
C GLU A 236 -2.34 -17.38 1.26
N GLN A 237 -1.75 -17.67 0.09
CA GLN A 237 -0.45 -18.35 0.00
C GLN A 237 0.69 -17.53 0.62
N ILE A 238 0.70 -16.21 0.41
CA ILE A 238 1.69 -15.32 1.03
C ILE A 238 1.45 -15.27 2.54
N ALA A 239 0.20 -15.16 2.96
CA ALA A 239 -0.18 -15.05 4.36
C ALA A 239 0.11 -16.34 5.16
N GLN A 240 0.02 -17.52 4.54
CA GLN A 240 0.45 -18.79 5.13
C GLN A 240 1.92 -18.79 5.57
N LYS A 241 2.80 -18.05 4.88
CA LYS A 241 4.22 -17.94 5.26
C LYS A 241 4.43 -17.18 6.56
N ALA A 242 3.46 -16.37 6.98
CA ALA A 242 3.52 -15.64 8.24
C ALA A 242 2.99 -16.44 9.44
N GLY A 243 2.64 -17.71 9.24
CA GLY A 243 2.23 -18.63 10.31
C GLY A 243 1.07 -18.07 11.12
N ASP A 244 1.35 -17.72 12.38
CA ASP A 244 0.37 -17.22 13.33
C ASP A 244 -0.33 -15.91 12.94
N PHE A 245 0.26 -15.12 12.03
CA PHE A 245 -0.30 -13.85 11.56
C PHE A 245 -1.03 -13.94 10.21
N ASN A 246 -1.29 -15.16 9.72
CA ASN A 246 -1.93 -15.41 8.42
C ASN A 246 -3.23 -14.59 8.23
N GLN A 247 -4.13 -14.56 9.22
CA GLN A 247 -5.40 -13.84 9.09
C GLN A 247 -5.18 -12.32 8.94
N THR A 248 -4.31 -11.74 9.76
CA THR A 248 -3.95 -10.32 9.69
C THR A 248 -3.38 -9.92 8.33
N ILE A 249 -2.47 -10.73 7.77
CA ILE A 249 -1.89 -10.46 6.45
C ILE A 249 -2.93 -10.63 5.35
N THR A 250 -3.80 -11.63 5.47
CA THR A 250 -4.90 -11.84 4.51
C THR A 250 -5.82 -10.63 4.47
N ASP A 251 -6.32 -10.20 5.63
CA ASP A 251 -7.23 -9.06 5.74
C ASP A 251 -6.59 -7.78 5.20
N TYR A 252 -5.32 -7.52 5.54
CA TYR A 252 -4.56 -6.39 5.02
C TYR A 252 -4.38 -6.44 3.49
N GLY A 253 -3.98 -7.60 2.95
CA GLY A 253 -3.78 -7.80 1.52
C GLY A 253 -5.07 -7.61 0.72
N LEU A 254 -6.19 -8.12 1.22
CA LEU A 254 -7.50 -7.93 0.63
C LEU A 254 -7.95 -6.46 0.67
N ALA A 255 -7.69 -5.74 1.75
CA ALA A 255 -8.00 -4.31 1.85
C ALA A 255 -7.25 -3.46 0.80
N VAL A 256 -5.97 -3.78 0.55
CA VAL A 256 -5.17 -3.15 -0.52
C VAL A 256 -5.79 -3.42 -1.90
N LEU A 257 -6.15 -4.68 -2.17
CA LEU A 257 -6.75 -5.07 -3.44
C LEU A 257 -8.15 -4.46 -3.64
N ASP A 258 -8.94 -4.32 -2.58
CA ASP A 258 -10.26 -3.68 -2.64
C ASP A 258 -10.17 -2.19 -2.91
N TYR A 259 -9.22 -1.49 -2.29
CA TYR A 259 -8.93 -0.10 -2.65
C TYR A 259 -8.48 0.03 -4.11
N GLY A 260 -7.62 -0.90 -4.56
CA GLY A 260 -7.15 -0.99 -5.95
C GLY A 260 -8.29 -1.21 -6.93
N LEU A 261 -9.19 -2.15 -6.65
CA LEU A 261 -10.39 -2.44 -7.44
C LEU A 261 -11.28 -1.21 -7.55
N LYS A 262 -11.65 -0.62 -6.40
CA LYS A 262 -12.51 0.57 -6.36
C LYS A 262 -11.94 1.72 -7.20
N THR A 263 -10.66 2.03 -7.02
CA THR A 263 -9.98 3.11 -7.76
C THR A 263 -9.92 2.81 -9.26
N SER A 264 -9.59 1.57 -9.62
CA SER A 264 -9.50 1.12 -11.02
C SER A 264 -10.86 1.16 -11.72
N THR A 265 -11.93 0.78 -11.03
CA THR A 265 -13.30 0.88 -11.55
C THR A 265 -13.73 2.33 -11.78
N ILE A 266 -13.39 3.26 -10.87
CA ILE A 266 -13.67 4.69 -11.07
C ILE A 266 -12.94 5.22 -12.31
N VAL A 267 -11.66 4.86 -12.46
CA VAL A 267 -10.84 5.24 -13.62
C VAL A 267 -11.41 4.66 -14.92
N LEU A 268 -11.86 3.41 -14.89
CA LEU A 268 -12.51 2.75 -16.03
C LEU A 268 -13.79 3.49 -16.44
N ILE A 269 -14.70 3.73 -15.50
CA ILE A 269 -15.99 4.37 -15.78
C ILE A 269 -15.77 5.80 -16.30
N GLY A 270 -14.92 6.57 -15.62
CA GLY A 270 -14.57 7.93 -16.04
C GLY A 270 -13.96 7.97 -17.44
N GLY A 271 -12.99 7.08 -17.72
CA GLY A 271 -12.37 6.95 -19.04
C GLY A 271 -13.37 6.54 -20.12
N ALA A 272 -14.26 5.58 -19.83
CA ALA A 272 -15.26 5.10 -20.77
C ALA A 272 -16.29 6.20 -21.13
N ILE A 273 -16.74 6.99 -20.16
CA ILE A 273 -17.64 8.13 -20.41
C ILE A 273 -16.96 9.15 -21.33
N VAL A 274 -15.72 9.55 -21.01
CA VAL A 274 -14.95 10.51 -21.83
C VAL A 274 -14.74 9.97 -23.25
N TRP A 275 -14.44 8.67 -23.36
CA TRP A 275 -14.25 8.01 -24.65
C TRP A 275 -15.54 8.04 -25.47
N LEU A 276 -16.68 7.63 -24.90
CA LEU A 276 -17.99 7.62 -25.56
C LEU A 276 -18.44 9.01 -26.04
N VAL A 277 -18.27 10.03 -25.20
CA VAL A 277 -18.58 11.42 -25.55
C VAL A 277 -17.71 11.87 -26.73
N ALA A 278 -16.42 11.53 -26.74
CA ALA A 278 -15.55 11.85 -27.86
C ALA A 278 -15.97 11.15 -29.16
N THR A 279 -16.39 9.89 -29.11
CA THR A 279 -16.88 9.15 -30.30
C THR A 279 -18.21 9.70 -30.82
N LEU A 280 -19.13 10.10 -29.94
CA LEU A 280 -20.40 10.73 -30.33
C LEU A 280 -20.15 12.08 -31.01
N LEU A 281 -19.27 12.91 -30.44
CA LEU A 281 -18.90 14.21 -31.03
C LEU A 281 -18.20 14.07 -32.39
N GLN A 282 -17.55 12.94 -32.66
CA GLN A 282 -16.97 12.64 -33.97
C GLN A 282 -18.04 12.22 -34.99
N ARG A 283 -19.11 11.52 -34.58
CA ARG A 283 -20.18 11.05 -35.48
C ARG A 283 -21.19 12.13 -35.87
N VAL A 284 -21.53 13.06 -34.97
CA VAL A 284 -22.60 14.08 -35.20
C VAL A 284 -22.23 15.16 -36.24
N ARG A 285 -20.96 15.24 -36.66
CA ARG A 285 -20.46 16.28 -37.59
C ARG A 285 -19.98 15.72 -38.95
N HIS A 286 -20.20 14.44 -39.18
CA HIS A 286 -20.12 13.77 -40.48
C HIS A 286 -21.52 13.63 -41.05
#